data_AF-A0A6P0IUP7-F1
#
_entry.id   AF-A0A6P0IUP7-F1
#
_cell.length_a   1.000
_cell.length_b   1.000
_cell.length_c   1.000
_cell.angle_alpha   90.00
_cell.angle_beta   90.00
_cell.angle_gamma   90.00
#
_symmetry.space_group_name_H-M   'P 1'
#
loop_
_entity.id
_entity.type
_entity.pdbx_description
1 polymer ?
#
loop_
_entity_poly.entity_id
_entity_poly.type
_entity_poly.pdbx_seq_one_letter_code
_entity_poly.pdbx_strand_id
1 'polypeptide(L)'
;MDLFYRRVSGEHTHCGIFEHPNEDVYIAKKRTTEYMTSLLTLDRDSHLLDLGSGYGGAARYIAKEFGCQVSCINLSEQQNAINIERNQEEELSDLVHVHQGSFEKFPFPNSTFNGAWAQDSFYYSDTQLQGFREAHRVLVKGGEFIACTYFFSGNYPSPEEVNKVVNWYTGGGIHKVYFLHIDDYRKVADEIGMAEVQVIELTHHISVNYLQILKKMKEIQADEQLWSDEFFEKKKQRLLDCAEVGKSGLLQWGILHYRKEN
;
A
#
# COMPACT_ATOMS: atom_id res chain seq x y z
N MET A 1 -10.44 11.60 -2.89
CA MET A 1 -9.04 11.93 -2.49
C MET A 1 -9.06 13.34 -1.98
N ASP A 2 -8.35 13.65 -0.89
CA ASP A 2 -7.96 15.04 -0.64
C ASP A 2 -7.24 15.50 -1.92
N LEU A 3 -7.82 16.48 -2.64
CA LEU A 3 -7.33 17.00 -3.93
C LEU A 3 -5.83 17.26 -3.90
N PHE A 4 -5.33 17.61 -2.72
CA PHE A 4 -3.92 17.77 -2.40
C PHE A 4 -3.06 16.56 -2.77
N TYR A 5 -3.43 15.34 -2.35
CA TYR A 5 -2.61 14.16 -2.64
C TYR A 5 -2.62 13.79 -4.13
N ARG A 6 -3.71 14.08 -4.87
CA ARG A 6 -3.71 13.93 -6.35
C ARG A 6 -2.63 14.82 -6.95
N ARG A 7 -2.46 16.02 -6.39
CA ARG A 7 -1.53 17.03 -6.87
C ARG A 7 -0.09 16.70 -6.53
N VAL A 8 0.15 16.08 -5.38
CA VAL A 8 1.47 15.63 -4.96
C VAL A 8 1.93 14.40 -5.74
N SER A 9 1.07 13.38 -5.87
CA SER A 9 1.52 12.06 -6.32
C SER A 9 0.57 11.34 -7.28
N GLY A 10 -0.34 12.07 -7.93
CA GLY A 10 -1.24 11.51 -8.92
C GLY A 10 -2.14 10.43 -8.32
N GLU A 11 -2.05 9.21 -8.86
CA GLU A 11 -2.87 8.07 -8.43
C GLU A 11 -2.16 7.16 -7.42
N HIS A 12 -0.87 7.39 -7.20
CA HIS A 12 -0.01 6.60 -6.34
C HIS A 12 0.08 7.25 -4.96
N THR A 13 -0.56 6.69 -3.94
CA THR A 13 -0.59 7.29 -2.59
C THR A 13 0.35 6.62 -1.58
N HIS A 14 0.92 5.47 -1.92
CA HIS A 14 1.89 4.69 -1.12
C HIS A 14 3.28 5.33 -1.07
N CYS A 15 4.19 4.84 -0.24
CA CYS A 15 5.59 5.25 -0.18
C CYS A 15 6.32 4.96 -1.51
N GLY A 16 7.37 5.73 -1.79
CA GLY A 16 8.18 5.63 -3.01
C GLY A 16 9.52 4.94 -2.81
N ILE A 17 10.02 4.26 -3.83
CA ILE A 17 11.41 3.77 -3.92
C ILE A 17 12.21 4.82 -4.71
N PHE A 18 13.19 5.42 -4.04
CA PHE A 18 13.98 6.56 -4.55
C PHE A 18 15.35 6.09 -5.03
N GLU A 19 15.75 6.47 -6.24
CA GLU A 19 17.14 6.25 -6.70
C GLU A 19 18.11 7.26 -6.11
N HIS A 20 17.62 8.48 -5.84
CA HIS A 20 18.38 9.52 -5.16
C HIS A 20 17.47 10.43 -4.34
N PRO A 21 18.00 11.10 -3.28
CA PRO A 21 17.17 11.83 -2.32
C PRO A 21 16.34 12.99 -2.88
N ASN A 22 16.69 13.52 -4.06
CA ASN A 22 16.03 14.67 -4.70
C ASN A 22 15.06 14.29 -5.83
N GLU A 23 14.75 13.01 -5.98
CA GLU A 23 13.88 12.53 -7.06
C GLU A 23 12.44 13.01 -6.87
N ASP A 24 11.75 13.23 -8.00
CA ASP A 24 10.34 13.58 -7.95
C ASP A 24 9.53 12.43 -7.31
N VAL A 25 8.69 12.83 -6.35
CA VAL A 25 7.94 11.90 -5.50
C VAL A 25 6.97 11.03 -6.31
N TYR A 26 6.41 11.54 -7.42
CA TYR A 26 5.52 10.76 -8.26
C TYR A 26 6.27 9.62 -8.95
N ILE A 27 7.48 9.90 -9.47
CA ILE A 27 8.34 8.90 -10.10
C ILE A 27 8.72 7.80 -9.10
N ALA A 28 9.19 8.20 -7.91
CA ALA A 28 9.57 7.27 -6.87
C ALA A 28 8.41 6.38 -6.40
N LYS A 29 7.21 6.94 -6.29
CA LYS A 29 6.00 6.17 -5.96
C LYS A 29 5.69 5.18 -7.07
N LYS A 30 5.56 5.61 -8.33
CA LYS A 30 5.34 4.71 -9.47
C LYS A 30 6.34 3.54 -9.47
N ARG A 31 7.62 3.81 -9.20
CA ARG A 31 8.66 2.77 -9.09
C ARG A 31 8.36 1.71 -8.02
N THR A 32 7.73 2.04 -6.90
CA THR A 32 7.30 1.03 -5.90
C THR A 32 6.34 0.03 -6.54
N THR A 33 5.36 0.51 -7.32
CA THR A 33 4.41 -0.36 -8.02
C THR A 33 5.14 -1.24 -9.04
N GLU A 34 6.01 -0.65 -9.87
CA GLU A 34 6.81 -1.37 -10.86
C GLU A 34 7.68 -2.46 -10.21
N TYR A 35 8.37 -2.11 -9.11
CA TYR A 35 9.25 -3.02 -8.41
C TYR A 35 8.48 -4.19 -7.81
N MET A 36 7.38 -3.93 -7.09
CA MET A 36 6.53 -4.99 -6.57
C MET A 36 5.98 -5.89 -7.68
N THR A 37 5.51 -5.32 -8.79
CA THR A 37 5.02 -6.11 -9.92
C THR A 37 6.11 -6.96 -10.56
N SER A 38 7.36 -6.47 -10.62
CA SER A 38 8.51 -7.25 -11.13
C SER A 38 8.87 -8.48 -10.29
N LEU A 39 8.38 -8.56 -9.06
CA LEU A 39 8.59 -9.70 -8.17
C LEU A 39 7.55 -10.80 -8.37
N LEU A 40 6.48 -10.52 -9.12
CA LEU A 40 5.43 -11.48 -9.47
C LEU A 40 5.66 -12.00 -10.90
N THR A 41 5.25 -13.25 -11.14
CA THR A 41 5.16 -13.78 -12.50
C THR A 41 3.72 -13.61 -13.00
N LEU A 42 3.47 -12.50 -13.72
CA LEU A 42 2.17 -12.21 -14.32
C LEU A 42 2.24 -12.32 -15.85
N ASP A 43 1.14 -12.81 -16.42
CA ASP A 43 0.88 -12.83 -17.85
C ASP A 43 -0.58 -12.46 -18.13
N ARG A 44 -0.97 -12.47 -19.41
CA ARG A 44 -2.34 -12.12 -19.84
C ARG A 44 -3.44 -13.04 -19.30
N ASP A 45 -3.07 -14.26 -18.90
CA ASP A 45 -4.01 -15.27 -18.40
C ASP A 45 -4.10 -15.22 -16.85
N SER A 46 -3.27 -14.37 -16.23
CA SER A 46 -3.25 -14.19 -14.79
C SER A 46 -4.46 -13.40 -14.28
N HIS A 47 -4.88 -13.71 -13.06
CA HIS A 47 -5.87 -12.96 -12.32
C HIS A 47 -5.29 -12.49 -10.98
N LEU A 48 -5.16 -11.17 -10.81
CA LEU A 48 -4.62 -10.54 -9.62
C LEU A 48 -5.73 -9.97 -8.73
N LEU A 49 -5.57 -10.08 -7.42
CA LEU A 49 -6.41 -9.42 -6.41
C LEU A 49 -5.69 -8.23 -5.80
N ASP A 50 -6.23 -7.02 -5.93
CA ASP A 50 -5.73 -5.79 -5.31
C ASP A 50 -6.49 -5.44 -4.01
N LEU A 51 -5.82 -5.60 -2.87
CA LEU A 51 -6.37 -5.42 -1.54
C LEU A 51 -6.14 -3.99 -1.04
N GLY A 52 -7.23 -3.23 -0.91
CA GLY A 52 -7.17 -1.81 -0.58
C GLY A 52 -6.78 -0.95 -1.78
N SER A 53 -7.33 -1.28 -2.94
CA SER A 53 -7.02 -0.68 -4.26
C SER A 53 -7.17 0.85 -4.37
N GLY A 54 -7.85 1.50 -3.42
CA GLY A 54 -8.08 2.94 -3.44
C GLY A 54 -8.76 3.38 -4.76
N TYR A 55 -8.06 4.21 -5.54
CA TYR A 55 -8.55 4.71 -6.85
C TYR A 55 -8.16 3.81 -8.03
N GLY A 56 -7.53 2.67 -7.78
CA GLY A 56 -7.16 1.67 -8.80
C GLY A 56 -5.97 2.03 -9.68
N GLY A 57 -5.11 2.97 -9.28
CA GLY A 57 -3.93 3.35 -10.09
C GLY A 57 -2.98 2.18 -10.36
N ALA A 58 -2.69 1.38 -9.33
CA ALA A 58 -1.88 0.16 -9.48
C ALA A 58 -2.60 -0.90 -10.34
N ALA A 59 -3.89 -1.15 -10.09
CA ALA A 59 -4.67 -2.09 -10.87
C ALA A 59 -4.69 -1.76 -12.37
N ARG A 60 -4.89 -0.48 -12.74
CA ARG A 60 -4.84 -0.02 -14.13
C ARG A 60 -3.44 -0.15 -14.74
N TYR A 61 -2.40 0.20 -13.98
CA TYR A 61 -1.02 0.01 -14.42
C TYR A 61 -0.74 -1.46 -14.75
N ILE A 62 -1.08 -2.38 -13.84
CA ILE A 62 -0.84 -3.83 -14.01
C ILE A 62 -1.66 -4.38 -15.19
N ALA A 63 -2.95 -4.03 -15.28
CA ALA A 63 -3.80 -4.48 -16.37
C ALA A 63 -3.28 -4.02 -17.75
N LYS A 64 -2.77 -2.78 -17.86
CA LYS A 64 -2.17 -2.26 -19.10
C LYS A 64 -0.86 -2.95 -19.46
N GLU A 65 0.00 -3.17 -18.47
CA GLU A 65 1.33 -3.73 -18.69
C GLU A 65 1.29 -5.23 -19.05
N PHE A 66 0.44 -6.00 -18.37
CA PHE A 66 0.41 -7.46 -18.49
C PHE A 66 -0.79 -7.98 -19.28
N GLY A 67 -1.81 -7.14 -19.53
CA GLY A 67 -3.07 -7.57 -20.16
C GLY A 67 -3.88 -8.54 -19.29
N CYS A 68 -3.60 -8.59 -17.99
CA CYS A 68 -4.19 -9.53 -17.05
C CYS A 68 -5.46 -8.97 -16.39
N GLN A 69 -6.26 -9.84 -15.77
CA GLN A 69 -7.41 -9.40 -14.99
C GLN A 69 -6.97 -8.93 -13.60
N VAL A 70 -7.58 -7.86 -13.10
CA VAL A 70 -7.36 -7.34 -11.75
C VAL A 70 -8.69 -7.10 -11.05
N SER A 71 -8.94 -7.85 -9.98
CA SER A 71 -10.07 -7.60 -9.08
C SER A 71 -9.62 -6.73 -7.93
N CYS A 72 -10.27 -5.60 -7.74
CA CYS A 72 -10.01 -4.63 -6.69
C CYS A 72 -10.98 -4.85 -5.51
N ILE A 73 -10.49 -4.97 -4.28
CA ILE A 73 -11.29 -4.84 -3.06
C ILE A 73 -10.94 -3.53 -2.39
N ASN A 74 -11.95 -2.72 -2.05
CA ASN A 74 -11.75 -1.52 -1.24
C ASN A 74 -13.02 -1.10 -0.48
N LEU A 75 -12.83 -0.56 0.73
CA LEU A 75 -13.93 -0.23 1.63
C LEU A 75 -14.68 1.05 1.23
N SER A 76 -13.98 2.01 0.60
CA SER A 76 -14.53 3.32 0.31
C SER A 76 -15.34 3.34 -1.00
N GLU A 77 -16.66 3.51 -0.88
CA GLU A 77 -17.57 3.68 -2.02
C GLU A 77 -17.16 4.82 -2.94
N GLN A 78 -16.73 5.96 -2.37
CA GLN A 78 -16.30 7.12 -3.14
C GLN A 78 -15.06 6.81 -3.99
N GLN A 79 -14.08 6.11 -3.42
CA GLN A 79 -12.89 5.72 -4.18
C GLN A 79 -13.23 4.68 -5.25
N ASN A 80 -14.13 3.75 -4.94
CA ASN A 80 -14.59 2.72 -5.88
C ASN A 80 -15.31 3.34 -7.07
N ALA A 81 -16.17 4.33 -6.85
CA ALA A 81 -16.85 5.05 -7.93
C ALA A 81 -15.85 5.73 -8.88
N ILE A 82 -14.84 6.42 -8.34
CA ILE A 82 -13.78 7.05 -9.14
C ILE A 82 -12.91 6.00 -9.86
N ASN A 83 -12.65 4.86 -9.22
CA ASN A 83 -11.92 3.75 -9.84
C ASN A 83 -12.69 3.23 -11.07
N ILE A 84 -13.99 2.96 -10.93
CA ILE A 84 -14.87 2.51 -12.02
C ILE A 84 -14.91 3.52 -13.15
N GLU A 85 -15.15 4.80 -12.85
CA GLU A 85 -15.17 5.89 -13.85
C GLU A 85 -13.87 5.91 -14.68
N ARG A 86 -12.72 5.81 -14.01
CA ARG A 86 -11.42 5.82 -14.70
C ARG A 86 -11.14 4.56 -15.48
N ASN A 87 -11.60 3.41 -15.01
CA ASN A 87 -11.50 2.17 -15.78
C ASN A 87 -12.36 2.24 -17.06
N GLN A 88 -13.44 3.04 -17.08
CA GLN A 88 -14.21 3.31 -18.30
C GLN A 88 -13.47 4.29 -19.22
N GLU A 89 -12.98 5.40 -18.68
CA GLU A 89 -12.21 6.42 -19.42
C GLU A 89 -10.96 5.84 -20.10
N GLU A 90 -10.30 4.88 -19.45
CA GLU A 90 -9.07 4.25 -19.95
C GLU A 90 -9.33 2.94 -20.71
N GLU A 91 -10.60 2.60 -21.00
CA GLU A 91 -11.02 1.39 -21.75
C GLU A 91 -10.55 0.07 -21.11
N LEU A 92 -10.49 0.02 -19.78
CA LEU A 92 -10.03 -1.12 -18.98
C LEU A 92 -11.16 -1.84 -18.22
N SER A 93 -12.42 -1.55 -18.52
CA SER A 93 -13.56 -2.10 -17.78
C SER A 93 -13.70 -3.63 -17.90
N ASP A 94 -13.11 -4.22 -18.94
CA ASP A 94 -13.04 -5.67 -19.14
C ASP A 94 -11.89 -6.35 -18.37
N LEU A 95 -10.92 -5.57 -17.88
CA LEU A 95 -9.74 -6.09 -17.16
C LEU A 95 -9.74 -5.73 -15.68
N VAL A 96 -10.30 -4.58 -15.29
CA VAL A 96 -10.26 -4.09 -13.91
C VAL A 96 -11.66 -4.05 -13.31
N HIS A 97 -11.92 -4.94 -12.36
CA HIS A 97 -13.23 -5.10 -11.70
C HIS A 97 -13.17 -4.61 -10.26
N VAL A 98 -14.13 -3.77 -9.87
CA VAL A 98 -14.12 -3.12 -8.54
C VAL A 98 -15.20 -3.71 -7.64
N HIS A 99 -14.79 -4.12 -6.44
CA HIS A 99 -15.64 -4.71 -5.42
C HIS A 99 -15.53 -3.92 -4.12
N GLN A 100 -16.68 -3.58 -3.54
CA GLN A 100 -16.73 -3.05 -2.18
C GLN A 100 -16.57 -4.18 -1.18
N GLY A 101 -15.63 -4.06 -0.24
CA GLY A 101 -15.39 -5.10 0.77
C GLY A 101 -14.32 -4.73 1.78
N SER A 102 -14.21 -5.57 2.82
CA SER A 102 -13.20 -5.48 3.87
C SER A 102 -12.27 -6.70 3.85
N PHE A 103 -11.27 -6.72 4.73
CA PHE A 103 -10.35 -7.84 4.89
C PHE A 103 -10.90 -9.02 5.69
N GLU A 104 -12.13 -8.93 6.21
CA GLU A 104 -12.73 -9.99 7.01
C GLU A 104 -13.08 -11.22 6.18
N LYS A 105 -13.64 -10.99 4.99
CA LYS A 105 -14.08 -12.04 4.07
C LYS A 105 -14.18 -11.51 2.64
N PHE A 106 -13.46 -12.15 1.72
CA PHE A 106 -13.50 -11.79 0.31
C PHE A 106 -14.68 -12.47 -0.41
N PRO A 107 -15.40 -11.77 -1.30
CA PRO A 107 -16.55 -12.31 -2.02
C PRO A 107 -16.15 -13.20 -3.21
N PHE A 108 -15.08 -13.99 -3.06
CA PHE A 108 -14.50 -14.83 -4.11
C PHE A 108 -14.41 -16.29 -3.66
N PRO A 109 -14.54 -17.25 -4.59
CA PRO A 109 -14.34 -18.66 -4.30
C PRO A 109 -12.88 -18.96 -3.95
N ASN A 110 -12.64 -20.14 -3.39
CA ASN A 110 -11.29 -20.61 -3.11
C ASN A 110 -10.52 -20.79 -4.43
N SER A 111 -9.20 -20.58 -4.41
CA SER A 111 -8.32 -20.85 -5.55
C SER A 111 -8.75 -20.16 -6.87
N THR A 112 -8.97 -18.85 -6.79
CA THR A 112 -9.35 -17.98 -7.91
C THR A 112 -8.15 -17.25 -8.51
N PHE A 113 -7.26 -16.70 -7.68
CA PHE A 113 -6.26 -15.73 -8.11
C PHE A 113 -4.86 -16.34 -8.22
N ASN A 114 -4.10 -15.90 -9.21
CA ASN A 114 -2.67 -16.20 -9.35
C ASN A 114 -1.82 -15.37 -8.37
N GLY A 115 -2.28 -14.17 -8.02
CA GLY A 115 -1.62 -13.33 -7.04
C GLY A 115 -2.59 -12.47 -6.24
N ALA A 116 -2.17 -12.10 -5.03
CA ALA A 116 -2.87 -11.17 -4.16
C ALA A 116 -1.86 -10.12 -3.69
N TRP A 117 -2.26 -8.86 -3.78
CA TRP A 117 -1.36 -7.73 -3.59
C TRP A 117 -1.97 -6.76 -2.58
N ALA A 118 -1.14 -6.09 -1.77
CA ALA A 118 -1.57 -5.00 -0.89
C ALA A 118 -0.48 -3.91 -0.83
N GLN A 119 -0.77 -2.70 -1.32
CA GLN A 119 0.21 -1.61 -1.36
C GLN A 119 -0.13 -0.51 -0.36
N ASP A 120 0.57 -0.50 0.78
CA ASP A 120 0.37 0.44 1.89
C ASP A 120 -1.09 0.55 2.37
N SER A 121 -1.80 -0.58 2.37
CA SER A 121 -3.23 -0.64 2.67
C SER A 121 -3.58 -1.46 3.92
N PHE A 122 -2.82 -2.54 4.20
CA PHE A 122 -3.15 -3.51 5.24
C PHE A 122 -3.15 -2.95 6.66
N TYR A 123 -2.17 -2.13 7.02
CA TYR A 123 -2.04 -1.59 8.38
C TYR A 123 -3.14 -0.58 8.75
N TYR A 124 -4.04 -0.20 7.84
CA TYR A 124 -5.23 0.59 8.19
C TYR A 124 -6.35 -0.26 8.82
N SER A 125 -6.16 -1.58 8.92
CA SER A 125 -7.14 -2.52 9.45
C SER A 125 -6.55 -3.38 10.56
N ASP A 126 -7.31 -3.55 11.64
CA ASP A 126 -7.02 -4.52 12.70
C ASP A 126 -7.25 -5.98 12.24
N THR A 127 -7.95 -6.18 11.12
CA THR A 127 -8.18 -7.50 10.52
C THR A 127 -7.16 -7.84 9.43
N GLN A 128 -6.02 -7.16 9.36
CA GLN A 128 -4.99 -7.43 8.33
C GLN A 128 -4.49 -8.89 8.30
N LEU A 129 -4.34 -9.56 9.44
CA LEU A 129 -3.99 -10.98 9.49
C LEU A 129 -5.15 -11.89 9.04
N GLN A 130 -6.40 -11.46 9.20
CA GLN A 130 -7.55 -12.16 8.61
C GLN A 130 -7.57 -11.97 7.09
N GLY A 131 -7.24 -10.76 6.60
CA GLY A 131 -7.04 -10.48 5.18
C GLY A 131 -5.96 -11.35 4.56
N PHE A 132 -4.85 -11.58 5.28
CA PHE A 132 -3.79 -12.48 4.84
C PHE A 132 -4.26 -13.95 4.76
N ARG A 133 -5.09 -14.40 5.70
CA ARG A 133 -5.74 -15.73 5.64
C ARG A 133 -6.71 -15.86 4.47
N GLU A 134 -7.52 -14.83 4.23
CA GLU A 134 -8.43 -14.79 3.09
C GLU A 134 -7.68 -14.75 1.76
N ALA A 135 -6.54 -14.03 1.68
CA ALA A 135 -5.67 -14.05 0.52
C ALA A 135 -5.18 -15.48 0.23
N HIS A 136 -4.67 -16.19 1.24
CA HIS A 136 -4.31 -17.60 1.09
C HIS A 136 -5.50 -18.45 0.59
N ARG A 137 -6.71 -18.26 1.13
CA ARG A 137 -7.90 -19.02 0.70
C ARG A 137 -8.20 -18.83 -0.79
N VAL A 138 -8.15 -17.60 -1.29
CA VAL A 138 -8.52 -17.26 -2.67
C VAL A 138 -7.37 -17.45 -3.65
N LEU A 139 -6.13 -17.59 -3.21
CA LEU A 139 -4.99 -17.91 -4.09
C LEU A 139 -5.05 -19.36 -4.58
N VAL A 140 -4.67 -19.59 -5.83
CA VAL A 140 -4.39 -20.94 -6.36
C VAL A 140 -3.11 -21.50 -5.70
N LYS A 141 -2.91 -22.82 -5.78
CA LYS A 141 -1.63 -23.43 -5.37
C LYS A 141 -0.49 -22.82 -6.20
N GLY A 142 0.58 -22.40 -5.52
CA GLY A 142 1.69 -21.69 -6.14
C GLY A 142 1.44 -20.19 -6.35
N GLY A 143 0.24 -19.69 -6.06
CA GLY A 143 -0.08 -18.27 -6.12
C GLY A 143 0.63 -17.47 -5.03
N GLU A 144 0.88 -16.20 -5.31
CA GLU A 144 1.77 -15.35 -4.52
C GLU A 144 1.00 -14.24 -3.80
N PHE A 145 1.31 -14.00 -2.53
CA PHE A 145 0.88 -12.83 -1.79
C PHE A 145 2.04 -11.86 -1.64
N ILE A 146 1.87 -10.62 -2.10
CA ILE A 146 2.88 -9.58 -1.96
C ILE A 146 2.28 -8.32 -1.32
N ALA A 147 2.96 -7.76 -0.33
CA ALA A 147 2.51 -6.51 0.28
C ALA A 147 3.68 -5.57 0.55
N CYS A 148 3.55 -4.29 0.20
CA CYS A 148 4.38 -3.27 0.85
C CYS A 148 3.63 -2.75 2.06
N THR A 149 4.29 -2.76 3.21
CA THR A 149 3.66 -2.44 4.48
C THR A 149 4.69 -1.93 5.47
N TYR A 150 4.21 -1.24 6.50
CA TYR A 150 5.01 -0.92 7.67
C TYR A 150 4.90 -2.03 8.70
N PHE A 151 6.02 -2.42 9.30
CA PHE A 151 6.08 -3.48 10.29
C PHE A 151 7.20 -3.22 11.30
N PHE A 152 7.06 -3.81 12.48
CA PHE A 152 8.15 -3.92 13.45
C PHE A 152 8.98 -5.17 13.17
N SER A 153 10.26 -5.13 13.50
CA SER A 153 11.17 -6.28 13.41
C SER A 153 12.21 -6.25 14.53
N GLY A 154 12.85 -7.40 14.77
CA GLY A 154 13.78 -7.57 15.87
C GLY A 154 13.04 -7.91 17.16
N ASN A 155 13.23 -7.10 18.20
CA ASN A 155 12.47 -7.28 19.43
C ASN A 155 11.06 -6.71 19.27
N TYR A 156 10.08 -7.38 19.87
CA TYR A 156 8.73 -6.83 19.97
C TYR A 156 8.77 -5.45 20.65
N PRO A 157 8.12 -4.42 20.07
CA PRO A 157 8.11 -3.09 20.64
C PRO A 157 7.30 -3.07 21.93
N SER A 158 7.72 -2.25 22.89
CA SER A 158 6.91 -1.91 24.05
C SER A 158 5.66 -1.12 23.65
N PRO A 159 4.60 -1.12 24.49
CA PRO A 159 3.41 -0.29 24.24
C PRO A 159 3.72 1.21 24.07
N GLU A 160 4.77 1.71 24.73
CA GLU A 160 5.22 3.09 24.59
C GLU A 160 5.80 3.36 23.20
N GLU A 161 6.65 2.47 22.69
CA GLU A 161 7.22 2.58 21.33
C GLU A 161 6.14 2.49 20.26
N VAL A 162 5.17 1.58 20.42
CA VAL A 162 4.01 1.49 19.51
C VAL A 162 3.23 2.80 19.52
N ASN A 163 2.88 3.31 20.69
CA ASN A 163 2.12 4.57 20.81
C ASN A 163 2.89 5.75 20.19
N LYS A 164 4.22 5.81 20.39
CA LYS A 164 5.08 6.84 19.82
C LYS A 164 5.05 6.84 18.30
N VAL A 165 5.26 5.67 17.69
CA VAL A 165 5.26 5.48 16.23
C VAL A 165 3.87 5.76 15.64
N VAL A 166 2.81 5.27 16.27
CA VAL A 166 1.43 5.52 15.84
C VAL A 166 1.10 7.01 15.91
N ASN A 167 1.50 7.71 16.97
CA ASN A 167 1.29 9.15 17.10
C ASN A 167 2.02 9.93 16.01
N TRP A 168 3.28 9.60 15.73
CA TRP A 168 4.04 10.22 14.63
C TRP A 168 3.40 9.96 13.27
N TYR A 169 3.01 8.72 12.97
CA TYR A 169 2.42 8.38 11.68
C TYR A 169 1.04 9.03 11.47
N THR A 170 0.22 9.07 12.51
CA THR A 170 -1.17 9.54 12.43
C THR A 170 -1.33 11.04 12.69
N GLY A 171 -0.29 11.71 13.21
CA GLY A 171 -0.38 13.10 13.67
C GLY A 171 -1.33 13.26 14.86
N GLY A 172 -1.37 12.28 15.77
CA GLY A 172 -2.22 12.29 16.96
C GLY A 172 -3.66 11.78 16.76
N GLY A 173 -3.86 10.76 15.91
CA GLY A 173 -5.13 10.00 15.88
C GLY A 173 -6.10 10.30 14.73
N ILE A 174 -5.66 10.95 13.65
CA ILE A 174 -6.51 11.24 12.48
C ILE A 174 -6.96 9.95 11.75
N HIS A 175 -6.12 8.91 11.80
CA HIS A 175 -6.41 7.59 11.25
C HIS A 175 -6.04 6.52 12.27
N LYS A 176 -6.82 5.44 12.36
CA LYS A 176 -6.40 4.24 13.10
C LYS A 176 -5.46 3.44 12.22
N VAL A 177 -4.33 3.05 12.78
CA VAL A 177 -3.34 2.17 12.15
C VAL A 177 -2.91 1.10 13.14
N TYR A 178 -2.56 -0.05 12.60
CA TYR A 178 -2.22 -1.25 13.34
C TYR A 178 -0.94 -1.80 12.71
N PHE A 179 0.21 -1.35 13.21
CA PHE A 179 1.49 -1.91 12.77
C PHE A 179 1.75 -3.21 13.52
N LEU A 180 2.02 -4.28 12.79
CA LEU A 180 2.31 -5.60 13.36
C LEU A 180 3.80 -5.88 13.38
N HIS A 181 4.20 -6.85 14.19
CA HIS A 181 5.55 -7.40 14.10
C HIS A 181 5.62 -8.37 12.92
N ILE A 182 6.76 -8.44 12.25
CA ILE A 182 6.95 -9.35 11.11
C ILE A 182 6.72 -10.81 11.48
N ASP A 183 7.06 -11.20 12.71
CA ASP A 183 6.85 -12.57 13.19
C ASP A 183 5.36 -12.92 13.37
N ASP A 184 4.49 -11.92 13.52
CA ASP A 184 3.04 -12.16 13.53
C ASP A 184 2.57 -12.61 12.14
N TYR A 185 3.11 -12.03 11.07
CA TYR A 185 2.85 -12.49 9.70
C TYR A 185 3.42 -13.89 9.46
N ARG A 186 4.67 -14.16 9.88
CA ARG A 186 5.32 -15.47 9.73
C ARG A 186 4.57 -16.58 10.44
N LYS A 187 4.14 -16.33 11.68
CA LYS A 187 3.33 -17.28 12.44
C LYS A 187 2.05 -17.63 11.69
N VAL A 188 1.33 -16.64 11.18
CA VAL A 188 0.11 -16.87 10.38
C VAL A 188 0.44 -17.57 9.07
N ALA A 189 1.56 -17.25 8.44
CA ALA A 189 2.01 -17.90 7.21
C ALA A 189 2.24 -19.40 7.42
N ASP A 190 2.93 -19.78 8.50
CA ASP A 190 3.12 -21.18 8.90
C ASP A 190 1.79 -21.90 9.19
N GLU A 191 0.87 -21.23 9.90
CA GLU A 191 -0.46 -21.78 10.22
C GLU A 191 -1.28 -22.13 8.98
N ILE A 192 -1.16 -21.33 7.91
CA ILE A 192 -2.00 -21.46 6.71
C ILE A 192 -1.27 -22.07 5.50
N GLY A 193 0.02 -22.39 5.60
CA GLY A 193 0.78 -22.99 4.50
C GLY A 193 1.24 -21.98 3.43
N MET A 194 1.63 -20.79 3.85
CA MET A 194 2.28 -19.77 3.01
C MET A 194 3.78 -19.76 3.30
N ALA A 195 4.61 -20.12 2.33
CA ALA A 195 6.06 -20.04 2.45
C ALA A 195 6.56 -18.60 2.26
N GLU A 196 7.47 -18.14 3.12
CA GLU A 196 8.18 -16.87 2.92
C GLU A 196 9.13 -16.99 1.72
N VAL A 197 8.85 -16.22 0.66
CA VAL A 197 9.72 -16.13 -0.51
C VAL A 197 10.86 -15.15 -0.20
N GLN A 198 10.50 -13.97 0.29
CA GLN A 198 11.45 -12.94 0.71
C GLN A 198 10.79 -11.84 1.54
N VAL A 199 11.62 -11.17 2.33
CA VAL A 199 11.30 -9.91 3.00
C VAL A 199 12.33 -8.88 2.55
N ILE A 200 11.87 -7.80 1.93
CA ILE A 200 12.74 -6.73 1.42
C ILE A 200 12.56 -5.50 2.29
N GLU A 201 13.63 -5.12 2.98
CA GLU A 201 13.68 -3.97 3.87
C GLU A 201 14.00 -2.69 3.06
N LEU A 202 13.16 -1.66 3.17
CA LEU A 202 13.17 -0.43 2.35
C LEU A 202 13.00 0.85 3.20
N THR A 203 13.24 0.79 4.51
CA THR A 203 12.98 1.81 5.55
C THR A 203 13.63 3.14 5.24
N HIS A 204 14.82 3.13 4.63
CA HIS A 204 15.52 4.37 4.26
C HIS A 204 14.70 5.28 3.32
N HIS A 205 13.75 4.71 2.58
CA HIS A 205 12.85 5.49 1.73
C HIS A 205 11.74 6.20 2.50
N ILE A 206 11.38 5.79 3.72
CA ILE A 206 10.30 6.41 4.51
C ILE A 206 10.58 7.91 4.70
N SER A 207 11.75 8.23 5.25
CA SER A 207 12.12 9.63 5.53
C SER A 207 12.25 10.44 4.24
N VAL A 208 12.85 9.87 3.19
CA VAL A 208 12.99 10.52 1.88
C VAL A 208 11.62 10.82 1.29
N ASN A 209 10.69 9.87 1.33
CA ASN A 209 9.33 10.02 0.84
C ASN A 209 8.62 11.21 1.49
N TYR A 210 8.60 11.29 2.82
CA TYR A 210 7.90 12.38 3.50
C TYR A 210 8.58 13.74 3.30
N LEU A 211 9.91 13.78 3.20
CA LEU A 211 10.64 15.01 2.88
C LEU A 211 10.38 15.48 1.44
N GLN A 212 10.26 14.57 0.46
CA GLN A 212 9.89 14.93 -0.91
C GLN A 212 8.43 15.36 -1.04
N ILE A 213 7.50 14.74 -0.30
CA ILE A 213 6.13 15.24 -0.18
C ILE A 213 6.13 16.67 0.39
N LEU A 214 6.92 16.94 1.42
CA LEU A 214 7.04 18.28 2.01
C LEU A 214 7.60 19.30 1.01
N LYS A 215 8.59 18.91 0.19
CA LYS A 215 9.10 19.75 -0.89
C LYS A 215 8.01 20.07 -1.92
N LYS A 216 7.32 19.04 -2.43
CA LYS A 216 6.23 19.19 -3.41
C LYS A 216 5.08 20.03 -2.87
N MET A 217 4.77 19.89 -1.59
CA MET A 217 3.76 20.70 -0.90
C MET A 217 4.10 22.20 -0.92
N LYS A 218 5.38 22.57 -0.73
CA LYS A 218 5.82 23.97 -0.79
C LYS A 218 5.72 24.55 -2.20
N GLU A 219 6.01 23.74 -3.22
CA GLU A 219 5.81 24.11 -4.63
C GLU A 219 4.32 24.38 -4.91
N ILE A 220 3.43 23.47 -4.49
CA ILE A 220 1.98 23.65 -4.63
C ILE A 220 1.47 24.89 -3.87
N GLN A 221 1.93 25.14 -2.65
CA GLN A 221 1.54 26.32 -1.87
C GLN A 221 1.93 27.63 -2.58
N ALA A 222 3.08 27.64 -3.26
CA ALA A 222 3.55 28.81 -3.99
C ALA A 222 2.73 29.07 -5.27
N ASP A 223 2.31 27.99 -5.94
CA ASP A 223 1.65 28.06 -7.26
C ASP A 223 0.11 28.09 -7.18
N GLU A 224 -0.49 27.56 -6.11
CA GLU A 224 -1.94 27.35 -6.00
C GLU A 224 -2.51 27.88 -4.68
N GLN A 225 -3.45 28.82 -4.76
CA GLN A 225 -4.14 29.39 -3.58
C GLN A 225 -5.41 28.62 -3.19
N LEU A 226 -5.42 27.30 -3.39
CA LEU A 226 -6.59 26.45 -3.11
C LEU A 226 -6.75 26.08 -1.63
N TRP A 227 -5.67 26.18 -0.83
CA TRP A 227 -5.66 25.81 0.59
C TRP A 227 -5.11 26.95 1.47
N SER A 228 -5.51 26.98 2.75
CA SER A 228 -5.07 27.98 3.71
C SER A 228 -3.65 27.71 4.24
N ASP A 229 -2.96 28.75 4.72
CA ASP A 229 -1.65 28.59 5.37
C ASP A 229 -1.71 27.67 6.60
N GLU A 230 -2.82 27.70 7.35
CA GLU A 230 -3.04 26.80 8.50
C GLU A 230 -3.06 25.32 8.06
N PHE A 231 -3.65 25.02 6.91
CA PHE A 231 -3.65 23.68 6.35
C PHE A 231 -2.23 23.20 6.03
N PHE A 232 -1.42 24.06 5.42
CA PHE A 232 -0.03 23.76 5.09
C PHE A 232 0.86 23.59 6.34
N GLU A 233 0.71 24.43 7.36
CA GLU A 233 1.50 24.29 8.59
C GLU A 233 1.16 23.02 9.37
N LYS A 234 -0.13 22.67 9.50
CA LYS A 234 -0.53 21.39 10.12
C LYS A 234 0.01 20.19 9.35
N LYS A 235 -0.07 20.19 8.02
CA LYS A 235 0.49 19.10 7.19
C LYS A 235 2.01 19.05 7.28
N LYS A 236 2.70 20.19 7.30
CA LYS A 236 4.16 20.25 7.43
C LYS A 236 4.64 19.55 8.70
N GLN A 237 4.05 19.87 9.85
CA GLN A 237 4.43 19.20 11.10
C GLN A 237 4.21 17.70 11.01
N ARG A 238 3.06 17.26 10.51
CA ARG A 238 2.76 15.84 10.28
C ARG A 238 3.81 15.16 9.39
N LEU A 239 4.20 15.77 8.27
CA LEU A 239 5.18 15.18 7.35
C LEU A 239 6.57 15.07 8.00
N LEU A 240 6.95 16.03 8.84
CA LEU A 240 8.19 15.96 9.62
C LEU A 240 8.14 14.83 10.64
N ASP A 241 7.03 14.68 11.38
CA ASP A 241 6.84 13.59 12.34
C ASP A 241 6.90 12.22 11.64
N CYS A 242 6.24 12.09 10.48
CA CYS A 242 6.33 10.88 9.65
C CYS A 242 7.77 10.61 9.16
N ALA A 243 8.55 11.65 8.84
CA ALA A 243 9.94 11.48 8.45
C ALA A 243 10.82 10.98 9.62
N GLU A 244 10.49 11.34 10.87
CA GLU A 244 11.17 10.84 12.07
C GLU A 244 10.91 9.35 12.32
N VAL A 245 9.76 8.81 11.90
CA VAL A 245 9.48 7.36 11.96
C VAL A 245 10.60 6.58 11.26
N GLY A 246 10.93 6.96 10.02
CA GLY A 246 11.99 6.30 9.25
C GLY A 246 13.41 6.47 9.84
N LYS A 247 13.67 7.55 10.58
CA LYS A 247 14.97 7.77 11.25
C LYS A 247 15.09 7.04 12.57
N SER A 248 13.97 6.77 13.24
CA SER A 248 13.95 6.17 14.57
C SER A 248 14.48 4.73 14.59
N GLY A 249 14.41 4.02 13.45
CA GLY A 249 14.70 2.59 13.34
C GLY A 249 13.68 1.70 14.05
N LEU A 250 12.64 2.26 14.67
CA LEU A 250 11.62 1.50 15.39
C LEU A 250 10.67 0.79 14.42
N LEU A 251 10.22 1.47 13.37
CA LEU A 251 9.30 0.94 12.38
C LEU A 251 10.01 0.82 11.05
N GLN A 252 9.91 -0.37 10.45
CA GLN A 252 10.39 -0.61 9.10
C GLN A 252 9.28 -0.42 8.08
N TRP A 253 9.68 -0.19 6.83
CA TRP A 253 8.82 -0.28 5.66
C TRP A 253 9.49 -1.17 4.65
N GLY A 254 8.72 -2.04 4.02
CA GLY A 254 9.30 -3.04 3.14
C GLY A 254 8.26 -3.87 2.45
N ILE A 255 8.74 -4.84 1.68
CA ILE A 255 7.90 -5.80 0.95
C ILE A 255 7.95 -7.14 1.68
N LEU A 256 6.76 -7.66 1.99
CA LEU A 256 6.56 -9.03 2.42
C LEU A 256 6.08 -9.85 1.22
N HIS A 257 6.78 -10.93 0.90
CA HIS A 257 6.43 -11.80 -0.23
C HIS A 257 6.32 -13.25 0.23
N TYR A 258 5.15 -13.82 0.05
CA TYR A 258 4.81 -15.19 0.42
C TYR A 258 4.21 -15.95 -0.75
N ARG A 259 4.36 -17.27 -0.77
CA ARG A 259 3.78 -18.15 -1.79
C ARG A 259 2.98 -19.28 -1.15
N LYS A 260 1.80 -19.55 -1.70
CA LYS A 260 0.95 -20.65 -1.25
C LYS A 260 1.54 -22.00 -1.67
N GLU A 261 1.87 -22.85 -0.70
CA GLU A 261 2.44 -24.17 -0.99
C GLU A 261 1.38 -25.24 -1.33
N ASN A 262 0.20 -25.14 -0.71
CA ASN A 262 -0.87 -26.14 -0.78
C ASN A 262 -2.23 -25.54 -1.10
#